data_AF-A0A6P1FL52-F1
#
_entry.id   AF-A0A6P1FL52-F1
#
_cell.length_a   1.000
_cell.length_b   1.000
_cell.length_c   1.000
_cell.angle_alpha   90.00
_cell.angle_beta   90.00
_cell.angle_gamma   90.00
#
_symmetry.space_group_name_H-M   'P 1'
#
loop_
_entity.id
_entity.type
_entity.pdbx_description
1 polymer ?
#
loop_
_entity_poly.entity_id
_entity_poly.type
_entity_poly.pdbx_seq_one_letter_code
_entity_poly.pdbx_strand_id
1 'polypeptide(L)'
;MTSARLASVPAAESPSVLGSADPRARRTRGRVFDAVERLVMQSDGERAEGIAVSDIVREAGISRSSFYAHFDDAAGVASALLRQDLVVADVAAGDPADSSGAEALQRGYSRLVERLVDRHAFHARLRARASARVASDDAVLDTALALHREVLARVDVPASVDPELTAVFAAGGVLSVVGAWLAGTLDGTDEELVEHLVALLPAWLAEAPLRPLVSSLPPRPTTKGTT
;
A
#
# COMPACT_ATOMS: atom_id res chain seq x y z
N MET A 1 35.99 -1.29 -1.39
CA MET A 1 34.88 -2.28 -1.45
C MET A 1 34.44 -2.52 -0.01
N THR A 2 33.40 -1.81 0.44
CA THR A 2 32.97 -1.83 1.84
C THR A 2 31.88 -2.88 2.01
N SER A 3 32.26 -4.02 2.59
CA SER A 3 31.36 -5.14 2.89
C SER A 3 30.71 -4.90 4.26
N ALA A 4 29.39 -4.71 4.30
CA ALA A 4 28.64 -4.64 5.54
C ALA A 4 28.31 -6.08 6.01
N ARG A 5 28.88 -6.50 7.14
CA ARG A 5 28.56 -7.78 7.79
C ARG A 5 27.25 -7.67 8.58
N LEU A 6 26.33 -8.60 8.34
CA LEU A 6 25.11 -8.79 9.13
C LEU A 6 25.48 -9.42 10.49
N ALA A 7 25.20 -8.71 11.57
CA ALA A 7 25.28 -9.25 12.93
C ALA A 7 23.99 -10.04 13.24
N SER A 8 24.15 -11.27 13.75
CA SER A 8 23.05 -12.10 14.24
C SER A 8 22.48 -11.55 15.56
N VAL A 9 21.16 -11.45 15.63
CA VAL A 9 20.40 -11.08 16.84
C VAL A 9 19.92 -12.37 17.53
N PRO A 10 20.06 -12.54 18.86
CA PRO A 10 19.55 -13.70 19.57
C PRO A 10 18.03 -13.63 19.76
N ALA A 11 17.41 -14.80 19.78
CA ALA A 11 15.97 -15.01 19.92
C ALA A 11 15.42 -14.34 21.20
N ALA A 12 14.53 -13.37 21.02
CA ALA A 12 13.71 -12.80 22.07
C ALA A 12 12.34 -13.47 22.07
N GLU A 13 11.91 -13.85 23.27
CA GLU A 13 10.63 -14.47 23.61
C GLU A 13 9.43 -13.72 23.03
N SER A 14 8.49 -14.49 22.47
CA SER A 14 7.28 -13.97 21.83
C SER A 14 6.30 -13.40 22.86
N PRO A 15 5.93 -12.10 22.80
CA PRO A 15 4.77 -11.61 23.51
C PRO A 15 3.50 -12.02 22.76
N SER A 16 2.56 -12.54 23.53
CA SER A 16 1.24 -13.01 23.13
C SER A 16 0.44 -11.99 22.30
N VAL A 17 -0.01 -12.45 21.12
CA VAL A 17 -1.31 -12.18 20.46
C VAL A 17 -2.07 -10.94 20.96
N LEU A 18 -1.73 -9.75 20.40
CA LEU A 18 -2.61 -8.58 20.40
C LEU A 18 -3.70 -8.75 19.33
N GLY A 19 -4.65 -9.64 19.59
CA GLY A 19 -5.90 -9.71 18.85
C GLY A 19 -6.83 -8.58 19.26
N SER A 20 -7.28 -7.79 18.28
CA SER A 20 -8.29 -6.72 18.36
C SER A 20 -7.80 -5.38 18.94
N ALA A 21 -7.33 -4.47 18.08
CA ALA A 21 -7.18 -3.05 18.40
C ALA A 21 -8.47 -2.51 19.07
N ASP A 22 -8.32 -1.79 20.20
CA ASP A 22 -9.43 -1.25 20.98
C ASP A 22 -10.47 -0.55 20.09
N PRO A 23 -11.76 -0.97 20.11
CA PRO A 23 -12.83 -0.30 19.37
C PRO A 23 -12.93 1.21 19.62
N ARG A 24 -12.47 1.70 20.78
CA ARG A 24 -12.37 3.13 21.06
C ARG A 24 -11.25 3.78 20.23
N ALA A 25 -10.07 3.19 20.20
CA ALA A 25 -8.94 3.68 19.40
C ALA A 25 -9.29 3.73 17.90
N ARG A 26 -9.97 2.70 17.38
CA ARG A 26 -10.46 2.68 15.99
C ARG A 26 -11.46 3.82 15.71
N ARG A 27 -12.43 4.03 16.60
CA ARG A 27 -13.40 5.13 16.47
C ARG A 27 -12.74 6.51 16.51
N THR A 28 -11.78 6.72 17.42
CA THR A 28 -11.06 7.99 17.51
C THR A 28 -10.25 8.26 16.25
N ARG A 29 -9.54 7.26 15.71
CA ARG A 29 -8.81 7.38 14.44
C ARG A 29 -9.75 7.70 13.28
N GLY A 30 -10.89 7.01 13.18
CA GLY A 30 -11.92 7.30 12.17
C GLY A 30 -12.39 8.75 12.22
N ARG A 31 -12.75 9.27 13.41
CA ARG A 31 -13.15 10.68 13.58
C ARG A 31 -12.07 11.68 13.15
N VAL A 32 -10.80 11.35 13.40
CA VAL A 32 -9.66 12.19 12.98
C VAL A 32 -9.51 12.19 11.45
N PHE A 33 -9.66 11.03 10.81
CA PHE A 33 -9.62 10.92 9.35
C PHE A 33 -10.79 11.67 8.68
N ASP A 34 -12.02 11.48 9.16
CA ASP A 34 -13.19 12.20 8.67
C ASP A 34 -13.02 13.72 8.79
N ALA A 35 -12.40 14.17 9.89
CA ALA A 35 -12.13 15.59 10.12
C ALA A 35 -11.10 16.14 9.13
N VAL A 36 -10.00 15.41 8.86
CA VAL A 36 -9.02 15.81 7.86
C VAL A 36 -9.64 15.84 6.46
N GLU A 37 -10.44 14.85 6.10
CA GLU A 37 -11.15 14.80 4.82
C GLU A 37 -12.04 16.04 4.64
N ARG A 38 -12.86 16.39 5.64
CA ARG A 38 -13.67 17.61 5.62
C ARG A 38 -12.82 18.88 5.51
N LEU A 39 -11.74 19.01 6.28
CA LEU A 39 -10.86 20.19 6.25
C LEU A 39 -10.17 20.36 4.88
N VAL A 40 -9.73 19.27 4.25
CA VAL A 40 -9.15 19.30 2.90
C VAL A 40 -10.20 19.68 1.86
N MET A 41 -11.43 19.20 2.01
CA MET A 41 -12.53 19.50 1.09
C MET A 41 -13.07 20.93 1.20
N GLN A 42 -13.10 21.50 2.41
CA GLN A 42 -13.59 22.86 2.70
C GLN A 42 -12.60 23.98 2.37
N SER A 43 -11.32 23.64 2.17
CA SER A 43 -10.29 24.65 1.92
C SER A 43 -10.29 25.02 0.43
N ASP A 44 -10.79 26.20 0.07
CA ASP A 44 -10.74 26.78 -1.28
C ASP A 44 -9.31 27.23 -1.68
N GLY A 45 -8.31 26.36 -1.48
CA GLY A 45 -6.93 26.60 -1.91
C GLY A 45 -6.11 27.59 -1.07
N GLU A 46 -6.71 28.34 -0.15
CA GLU A 46 -6.03 29.47 0.52
C GLU A 46 -5.07 29.08 1.67
N ARG A 47 -5.19 27.88 2.26
CA ARG A 47 -4.26 27.45 3.33
C ARG A 47 -3.05 26.73 2.77
N ALA A 48 -2.06 27.50 2.33
CA ALA A 48 -0.72 27.01 1.97
C ALA A 48 0.00 26.33 3.14
N GLU A 49 -0.32 26.69 4.40
CA GLU A 49 0.42 26.27 5.61
C GLU A 49 0.06 24.90 6.19
N GLY A 50 -0.66 24.04 5.47
CA GLY A 50 -1.03 22.73 6.00
C GLY A 50 -2.31 22.75 6.84
N ILE A 51 -2.68 21.60 7.41
CA ILE A 51 -3.79 21.48 8.37
C ILE A 51 -3.19 21.43 9.77
N ALA A 52 -3.53 22.38 10.65
CA ALA A 52 -2.99 22.42 12.01
C ALA A 52 -3.68 21.37 12.91
N VAL A 53 -2.95 20.81 13.88
CA VAL A 53 -3.50 19.87 14.88
C VAL A 53 -4.71 20.49 15.61
N SER A 54 -4.68 21.79 15.89
CA SER A 54 -5.80 22.51 16.51
C SER A 54 -7.09 22.47 15.70
N ASP A 55 -6.99 22.54 14.37
CA ASP A 55 -8.16 22.44 13.49
C ASP A 55 -8.69 21.02 13.45
N ILE A 56 -7.79 20.03 13.39
CA ILE A 56 -8.17 18.61 13.39
C ILE A 56 -8.91 18.26 14.67
N VAL A 57 -8.39 18.61 15.85
CA VAL A 57 -9.04 18.25 17.12
C VAL A 57 -10.39 18.94 17.31
N ARG A 58 -10.52 20.19 16.82
CA ARG A 58 -11.77 20.95 16.83
C ARG A 58 -12.81 20.29 15.92
N GLU A 59 -12.43 19.98 14.69
CA GLU A 59 -13.30 19.37 13.69
C GLU A 59 -13.67 17.91 14.05
N ALA A 60 -12.74 17.15 14.62
CA ALA A 60 -12.96 15.78 15.06
C ALA A 60 -13.76 15.72 16.37
N GLY A 61 -13.82 16.81 17.15
CA GLY A 61 -14.47 16.87 18.46
C GLY A 61 -13.78 16.02 19.53
N ILE A 62 -12.45 16.04 19.57
CA ILE A 62 -11.61 15.29 20.54
C ILE A 62 -10.65 16.23 21.29
N SER A 63 -10.06 15.76 22.39
CA SER A 63 -9.01 16.51 23.09
C SER A 63 -7.65 16.38 22.39
N ARG A 64 -6.74 17.34 22.62
CA ARG A 64 -5.33 17.23 22.19
C ARG A 64 -4.63 16.01 22.79
N SER A 65 -4.90 15.68 24.05
CA SER A 65 -4.33 14.47 24.68
C SER A 65 -4.79 13.19 23.98
N SER A 66 -6.06 13.12 23.56
CA SER A 66 -6.58 11.99 22.78
C SER A 66 -6.00 11.92 21.37
N PHE A 67 -5.66 13.07 20.77
CA PHE A 67 -4.97 13.12 19.48
C PHE A 67 -3.55 12.55 19.59
N TYR A 68 -2.75 13.08 20.53
CA TYR A 68 -1.36 12.67 20.70
C TYR A 68 -1.19 11.23 21.23
N ALA A 69 -2.26 10.61 21.73
CA ALA A 69 -2.28 9.18 22.01
C ALA A 69 -2.30 8.29 20.75
N HIS A 70 -2.56 8.86 19.57
CA HIS A 70 -2.70 8.11 18.30
C HIS A 70 -1.83 8.64 17.15
N PHE A 71 -1.43 9.91 17.20
CA PHE A 71 -0.68 10.59 16.14
C PHE A 71 0.31 11.59 16.73
N ASP A 72 1.52 11.60 16.21
CA ASP A 72 2.58 12.50 16.70
C ASP A 72 2.32 13.95 16.24
N ASP A 73 1.81 14.14 15.03
CA ASP A 73 1.48 15.44 14.44
C ASP A 73 0.47 15.33 13.29
N ALA A 74 0.16 16.45 12.63
CA ALA A 74 -0.73 16.48 11.48
C ALA A 74 -0.17 15.76 10.24
N ALA A 75 1.16 15.72 10.08
CA ALA A 75 1.80 14.99 8.99
C ALA A 75 1.63 13.47 9.17
N GLY A 76 1.74 12.99 10.42
CA GLY A 76 1.47 11.61 10.81
C GLY A 76 0.02 11.21 10.55
N VAL A 77 -0.94 12.11 10.73
CA VAL A 77 -2.35 11.87 10.34
C VAL A 77 -2.49 11.72 8.83
N ALA A 78 -1.97 12.67 8.05
CA ALA A 78 -2.04 12.62 6.59
C ALA A 78 -1.39 11.34 6.05
N SER A 79 -0.23 10.99 6.61
CA SER A 79 0.51 9.77 6.29
C SER A 79 -0.28 8.51 6.62
N ALA A 80 -0.91 8.44 7.79
CA ALA A 80 -1.76 7.32 8.19
C ALA A 80 -3.03 7.21 7.34
N LEU A 81 -3.61 8.33 6.91
CA LEU A 81 -4.79 8.36 6.06
C LEU A 81 -4.48 7.87 4.64
N LEU A 82 -3.39 8.35 4.04
CA LEU A 82 -2.91 7.90 2.73
C LEU A 82 -2.61 6.39 2.71
N ARG A 83 -1.95 5.87 3.75
CA ARG A 83 -1.72 4.43 3.91
C ARG A 83 -3.00 3.64 4.16
N GLN A 84 -4.01 4.22 4.80
CA GLN A 84 -5.28 3.53 5.01
C GLN A 84 -6.08 3.43 3.71
N ASP A 85 -6.04 4.44 2.86
CA ASP A 85 -6.73 4.41 1.57
C ASP A 85 -6.02 3.42 0.61
N LEU A 86 -4.69 3.36 0.68
CA LEU A 86 -3.86 2.35 0.02
C LEU A 86 -3.69 1.11 0.89
N VAL A 87 -4.78 0.37 1.16
CA VAL A 87 -4.69 -0.91 1.89
C VAL A 87 -3.86 -1.90 1.06
N VAL A 88 -2.57 -1.98 1.38
CA VAL A 88 -1.59 -2.87 0.74
C VAL A 88 -2.11 -4.30 0.63
N ALA A 89 -2.79 -4.80 1.66
CA ALA A 89 -3.30 -6.17 1.69
C ALA A 89 -4.40 -6.44 0.66
N ASP A 90 -5.27 -5.47 0.36
CA ASP A 90 -6.35 -5.64 -0.61
C ASP A 90 -5.83 -5.52 -2.06
N VAL A 91 -4.85 -4.64 -2.25
CA VAL A 91 -4.20 -4.44 -3.55
C VAL A 91 -3.32 -5.66 -3.87
N ALA A 92 -2.52 -6.11 -2.92
CA ALA A 92 -1.60 -7.25 -3.07
C ALA A 92 -2.25 -8.62 -2.91
N ALA A 93 -3.55 -8.70 -2.61
CA ALA A 93 -4.27 -9.97 -2.55
C ALA A 93 -4.32 -10.61 -3.95
N GLY A 94 -3.56 -11.68 -4.14
CA GLY A 94 -3.59 -12.49 -5.35
C GLY A 94 -4.96 -13.13 -5.59
N ASP A 95 -5.33 -13.31 -6.85
CA ASP A 95 -6.55 -13.99 -7.25
C ASP A 95 -6.23 -15.43 -7.67
N PRO A 96 -6.97 -16.46 -7.19
CA PRO A 96 -6.81 -17.83 -7.67
C PRO A 96 -7.04 -18.00 -9.17
N ALA A 97 -7.75 -17.06 -9.82
CA ALA A 97 -7.98 -17.04 -11.26
C ALA A 97 -6.77 -16.54 -12.07
N ASP A 98 -5.81 -15.87 -11.44
CA ASP A 98 -4.61 -15.38 -12.14
C ASP A 98 -3.73 -16.56 -12.55
N SER A 99 -3.51 -16.70 -13.86
CA SER A 99 -2.75 -17.80 -14.46
C SER A 99 -1.31 -17.41 -14.78
N SER A 100 -1.03 -16.12 -14.97
CA SER A 100 0.29 -15.59 -15.32
C SER A 100 0.70 -14.39 -14.46
N GLY A 101 2.00 -14.10 -14.42
CA GLY A 101 2.52 -12.90 -13.74
C GLY A 101 1.95 -11.60 -14.31
N ALA A 102 1.71 -11.53 -15.62
CA ALA A 102 1.04 -10.38 -16.25
C ALA A 102 -0.38 -10.17 -15.72
N GLU A 103 -1.21 -11.22 -15.64
CA GLU A 103 -2.58 -11.11 -15.14
C GLU A 103 -2.64 -10.64 -13.67
N ALA A 104 -1.78 -11.21 -12.81
CA ALA A 104 -1.73 -10.80 -11.41
C ALA A 104 -1.24 -9.36 -11.22
N LEU A 105 -0.20 -8.94 -11.95
CA LEU A 105 0.29 -7.56 -11.89
C LEU A 105 -0.68 -6.57 -12.53
N GLN A 106 -1.35 -6.93 -13.63
CA GLN A 106 -2.41 -6.13 -14.23
C GLN A 106 -3.52 -5.86 -13.22
N ARG A 107 -4.05 -6.92 -12.57
CA ARG A 107 -5.07 -6.80 -11.53
C ARG A 107 -4.60 -5.93 -10.36
N GLY A 108 -3.38 -6.17 -9.89
CA GLY A 108 -2.78 -5.40 -8.80
C GLY A 108 -2.62 -3.91 -9.12
N TYR A 109 -2.14 -3.59 -10.32
CA TYR A 109 -2.01 -2.23 -10.80
C TYR A 109 -3.37 -1.56 -11.01
N SER A 110 -4.37 -2.25 -11.58
CA SER A 110 -5.74 -1.72 -11.69
C SER A 110 -6.28 -1.33 -10.31
N ARG A 111 -6.19 -2.21 -9.31
CA ARG A 111 -6.63 -1.89 -7.94
C ARG A 111 -5.86 -0.72 -7.32
N LEU A 112 -4.56 -0.60 -7.59
CA LEU A 112 -3.74 0.51 -7.13
C LEU A 112 -4.21 1.83 -7.77
N VAL A 113 -4.38 1.85 -9.09
CA VAL A 113 -4.77 3.03 -9.84
C VAL A 113 -6.21 3.44 -9.52
N GLU A 114 -7.17 2.51 -9.47
CA GLU A 114 -8.55 2.75 -9.06
C GLU A 114 -8.63 3.45 -7.70
N ARG A 115 -7.88 2.96 -6.70
CA ARG A 115 -7.82 3.59 -5.36
C ARG A 115 -7.26 5.02 -5.41
N LEU A 116 -6.28 5.27 -6.28
CA LEU A 116 -5.72 6.59 -6.47
C LEU A 116 -6.71 7.53 -7.19
N VAL A 117 -7.50 7.01 -8.13
CA VAL A 117 -8.53 7.74 -8.91
C VAL A 117 -9.76 8.08 -8.06
N ASP A 118 -10.33 7.10 -7.35
CA ASP A 118 -11.54 7.27 -6.53
C ASP A 118 -11.39 8.41 -5.51
N ARG A 119 -10.16 8.64 -5.07
CA ARG A 119 -9.81 9.63 -4.05
C ARG A 119 -8.97 10.77 -4.64
N HIS A 120 -8.86 10.88 -5.97
CA HIS A 120 -7.90 11.76 -6.66
C HIS A 120 -8.01 13.22 -6.22
N ALA A 121 -9.21 13.81 -6.21
CA ALA A 121 -9.38 15.21 -5.82
C ALA A 121 -8.95 15.49 -4.36
N PHE A 122 -9.22 14.53 -3.46
CA PHE A 122 -8.77 14.58 -2.07
C PHE A 122 -7.25 14.42 -1.97
N HIS A 123 -6.70 13.38 -2.59
CA HIS A 123 -5.28 13.09 -2.58
C HIS A 123 -4.45 14.19 -3.23
N ALA A 124 -4.89 14.78 -4.34
CA ALA A 124 -4.21 15.89 -4.99
C ALA A 124 -4.11 17.11 -4.06
N ARG A 125 -5.23 17.49 -3.41
CA ARG A 125 -5.25 18.60 -2.43
C ARG A 125 -4.42 18.28 -1.19
N LEU A 126 -4.39 17.02 -0.74
CA LEU A 126 -3.57 16.60 0.39
C LEU A 126 -2.07 16.58 0.02
N ARG A 127 -1.70 16.01 -1.14
CA ARG A 127 -0.32 15.92 -1.68
C ARG A 127 0.30 17.27 -2.04
N ALA A 128 -0.48 18.30 -2.30
CA ALA A 128 0.03 19.67 -2.44
C ALA A 128 0.82 20.13 -1.20
N ARG A 129 0.72 19.42 -0.07
CA ARG A 129 1.52 19.61 1.14
C ARG A 129 2.71 18.64 1.14
N ALA A 130 3.92 19.18 1.33
CA ALA A 130 5.19 18.43 1.18
C ALA A 130 5.26 17.13 2.01
N SER A 131 4.82 17.15 3.27
CA SER A 131 4.83 15.97 4.14
C SER A 131 3.85 14.87 3.70
N ALA A 132 2.70 15.25 3.16
CA ALA A 132 1.73 14.31 2.61
C ALA A 132 2.17 13.74 1.26
N ARG A 133 2.93 14.51 0.47
CA ARG A 133 3.53 14.01 -0.78
C ARG A 133 4.48 12.83 -0.51
N VAL A 134 5.43 13.01 0.41
CA VAL A 134 6.39 11.94 0.79
C VAL A 134 5.64 10.70 1.28
N ALA A 135 4.68 10.86 2.19
CA ALA A 135 3.92 9.73 2.70
C ALA A 135 3.08 9.00 1.63
N SER A 136 2.57 9.74 0.63
CA SER A 136 1.84 9.13 -0.48
C SER A 136 2.79 8.39 -1.42
N ASP A 137 3.98 8.94 -1.69
CA ASP A 137 5.00 8.27 -2.50
C ASP A 137 5.47 6.97 -1.81
N ASP A 138 5.71 7.01 -0.50
CA ASP A 138 6.06 5.83 0.31
C ASP A 138 4.96 4.76 0.25
N ALA A 139 3.69 5.16 0.39
CA ALA A 139 2.56 4.22 0.38
C ALA A 139 2.37 3.55 -0.99
N VAL A 140 2.58 4.28 -2.09
CA VAL A 140 2.56 3.73 -3.45
C VAL A 140 3.73 2.76 -3.65
N LEU A 141 4.93 3.15 -3.22
CA LEU A 141 6.13 2.32 -3.29
C LEU A 141 5.97 1.01 -2.51
N ASP A 142 5.52 1.08 -1.25
CA ASP A 142 5.29 -0.08 -0.38
C ASP A 142 4.24 -1.02 -0.98
N THR A 143 3.17 -0.46 -1.57
CA THR A 143 2.13 -1.26 -2.24
C THR A 143 2.68 -1.97 -3.47
N ALA A 144 3.41 -1.27 -4.32
CA ALA A 144 4.02 -1.86 -5.52
C ALA A 144 5.10 -2.91 -5.15
N LEU A 145 5.90 -2.66 -4.11
CA LEU A 145 6.85 -3.63 -3.57
C LEU A 145 6.15 -4.91 -3.11
N ALA A 146 5.07 -4.78 -2.33
CA ALA A 146 4.31 -5.93 -1.85
C ALA A 146 3.69 -6.74 -3.00
N LEU A 147 3.11 -6.05 -3.99
CA LEU A 147 2.59 -6.66 -5.21
C LEU A 147 3.64 -7.48 -5.95
N HIS A 148 4.80 -6.89 -6.23
CA HIS A 148 5.87 -7.58 -6.95
C HIS A 148 6.44 -8.76 -6.15
N ARG A 149 6.64 -8.60 -4.85
CA ARG A 149 7.13 -9.71 -4.00
C ARG A 149 6.17 -10.90 -3.98
N GLU A 150 4.87 -10.64 -3.91
CA GLU A 150 3.84 -11.69 -3.94
C GLU A 150 3.89 -12.47 -5.27
N VAL A 151 3.97 -11.77 -6.41
CA VAL A 151 4.05 -12.40 -7.73
C VAL A 151 5.38 -13.15 -7.90
N LEU A 152 6.50 -12.53 -7.53
CA LEU A 152 7.84 -13.12 -7.64
C LEU A 152 8.00 -14.38 -6.76
N ALA A 153 7.28 -14.47 -5.63
CA ALA A 153 7.25 -15.67 -4.81
C ALA A 153 6.53 -16.85 -5.49
N ARG A 154 5.69 -16.58 -6.51
CA ARG A 154 4.82 -17.57 -7.17
C ARG A 154 5.30 -17.97 -8.57
N VAL A 155 6.19 -17.22 -9.20
CA VAL A 155 6.78 -17.56 -10.52
C VAL A 155 8.11 -18.30 -10.38
N ASP A 156 8.59 -18.92 -11.46
CA ASP A 156 9.95 -19.46 -11.54
C ASP A 156 10.91 -18.37 -12.00
N VAL A 157 11.68 -17.80 -11.07
CA VAL A 157 12.59 -16.69 -11.35
C VAL A 157 13.89 -17.23 -11.96
N PRO A 158 14.35 -16.71 -13.12
CA PRO A 158 15.62 -17.13 -13.70
C PRO A 158 16.78 -16.99 -12.71
N ALA A 159 17.67 -17.99 -12.65
CA ALA A 159 18.78 -18.02 -11.68
C ALA A 159 19.75 -16.82 -11.77
N SER A 160 19.77 -16.11 -12.90
CA SER A 160 20.58 -14.89 -13.10
C SER A 160 19.93 -13.62 -12.58
N VAL A 161 18.69 -13.69 -12.08
CA VAL A 161 17.88 -12.54 -11.64
C VAL A 161 17.72 -12.59 -10.12
N ASP A 162 17.96 -11.46 -9.46
CA ASP A 162 17.64 -11.27 -8.05
C ASP A 162 16.16 -10.84 -7.93
N PRO A 163 15.29 -11.64 -7.27
CA PRO A 163 13.87 -11.30 -7.14
C PRO A 163 13.65 -10.03 -6.30
N GLU A 164 14.43 -9.79 -5.26
CA GLU A 164 14.24 -8.62 -4.41
C GLU A 164 14.67 -7.34 -5.14
N LEU A 165 15.79 -7.38 -5.86
CA LEU A 165 16.21 -6.27 -6.72
C LEU A 165 15.18 -5.99 -7.82
N THR A 166 14.57 -7.03 -8.39
CA THR A 166 13.50 -6.88 -9.39
C THR A 166 12.28 -6.18 -8.78
N ALA A 167 11.84 -6.59 -7.58
CA ALA A 167 10.72 -5.94 -6.90
C ALA A 167 11.01 -4.46 -6.63
N VAL A 168 12.21 -4.13 -6.14
CA VAL A 168 12.62 -2.73 -5.88
C VAL A 168 12.65 -1.90 -7.17
N PHE A 169 13.24 -2.45 -8.24
CA PHE A 169 13.28 -1.77 -9.54
C PHE A 169 11.88 -1.51 -10.09
N ALA A 170 11.03 -2.53 -10.10
CA ALA A 170 9.69 -2.43 -10.65
C ALA A 170 8.79 -1.50 -9.84
N ALA A 171 8.86 -1.56 -8.50
CA ALA A 171 8.10 -0.65 -7.62
C ALA A 171 8.52 0.82 -7.78
N GLY A 172 9.82 1.10 -7.95
CA GLY A 172 10.31 2.44 -8.27
C GLY A 172 9.83 2.94 -9.64
N GLY A 173 9.77 2.05 -10.62
CA GLY A 173 9.20 2.32 -11.94
C GLY A 173 7.71 2.67 -11.86
N VAL A 174 6.92 1.86 -11.15
CA VAL A 174 5.49 2.10 -10.89
C VAL A 174 5.28 3.46 -10.21
N LEU A 175 6.00 3.74 -9.11
CA LEU A 175 5.94 5.04 -8.42
C LEU A 175 6.20 6.20 -9.38
N SER A 176 7.24 6.08 -10.22
CA SER A 176 7.63 7.14 -11.16
C SER A 176 6.58 7.39 -12.24
N VAL A 177 6.05 6.32 -12.84
CA VAL A 177 5.03 6.38 -13.90
C VAL A 177 3.70 6.92 -13.36
N VAL A 178 3.22 6.38 -12.23
CA VAL A 178 2.00 6.85 -11.56
C VAL A 178 2.15 8.30 -11.12
N GLY A 179 3.31 8.67 -10.56
CA GLY A 179 3.60 10.05 -10.16
C GLY A 179 3.58 11.02 -11.34
N ALA A 180 4.12 10.64 -12.50
CA ALA A 180 4.12 11.46 -13.71
C ALA A 180 2.72 11.59 -14.32
N TRP A 181 1.93 10.51 -14.33
CA TRP A 181 0.53 10.54 -14.79
C TRP A 181 -0.35 11.43 -13.91
N LEU A 182 -0.28 11.27 -12.58
CA LEU A 182 -1.01 12.13 -11.65
C LEU A 182 -0.60 13.61 -11.71
N ALA A 183 0.63 13.90 -12.14
CA ALA A 183 1.11 15.26 -12.35
C ALA A 183 0.72 15.84 -13.72
N GLY A 184 0.02 15.08 -14.57
CA GLY A 184 -0.32 15.47 -15.94
C GLY A 184 0.89 15.56 -16.88
N THR A 185 2.00 14.92 -16.52
CA THR A 185 3.20 14.83 -17.39
C THR A 185 3.08 13.67 -18.38
N LEU A 186 2.31 12.64 -18.03
CA LEU A 186 1.90 11.57 -18.92
C LEU A 186 0.39 11.65 -19.14
N ASP A 187 -0.03 11.58 -20.39
CA ASP A 187 -1.43 11.50 -20.79
C ASP A 187 -1.90 10.03 -20.85
N GLY A 188 -3.20 9.82 -20.70
CA GLY A 188 -3.86 8.52 -20.88
C GLY A 188 -4.92 8.23 -19.83
N THR A 189 -5.77 7.24 -20.07
CA THR A 189 -6.72 6.72 -19.07
C THR A 189 -6.00 5.85 -18.04
N ASP A 190 -6.70 5.54 -16.95
CA ASP A 190 -6.26 4.58 -15.94
C ASP A 190 -6.03 3.18 -16.54
N GLU A 191 -6.87 2.73 -17.46
CA GLU A 191 -6.67 1.45 -18.16
C GLU A 191 -5.41 1.48 -19.04
N GLU A 192 -5.23 2.55 -19.84
CA GLU A 192 -4.05 2.71 -20.67
C GLU A 192 -2.77 2.72 -19.80
N LEU A 193 -2.78 3.41 -18.65
CA LEU A 193 -1.65 3.42 -17.73
C LEU A 193 -1.28 2.01 -17.26
N VAL A 194 -2.27 1.21 -16.87
CA VAL A 194 -2.06 -0.18 -16.43
C VAL A 194 -1.51 -1.04 -17.57
N GLU A 195 -2.07 -0.92 -18.77
CA GLU A 195 -1.58 -1.64 -19.96
C GLU A 195 -0.11 -1.32 -20.24
N HIS A 196 0.27 -0.05 -20.19
CA HIS A 196 1.67 0.37 -20.36
C HIS A 196 2.57 -0.20 -19.26
N LEU A 197 2.15 -0.20 -18.00
CA LEU A 197 2.93 -0.77 -16.90
C LEU A 197 3.15 -2.28 -17.05
N VAL A 198 2.14 -3.01 -17.53
CA VAL A 198 2.24 -4.45 -17.81
C VAL A 198 3.15 -4.72 -19.02
N ALA A 199 3.08 -3.88 -20.06
CA ALA A 199 3.92 -4.00 -21.25
C ALA A 199 5.42 -3.77 -20.97
N LEU A 200 5.76 -3.09 -19.87
CA LEU A 200 7.15 -2.88 -19.42
C LEU A 200 7.73 -4.09 -18.68
N LEU A 201 6.92 -5.09 -18.36
CA LEU A 201 7.38 -6.29 -17.67
C LEU A 201 8.28 -7.13 -18.59
N PRO A 202 9.36 -7.73 -18.05
CA PRO A 202 10.15 -8.65 -18.84
C PRO A 202 9.36 -9.93 -19.12
N ALA A 203 9.57 -10.53 -20.29
CA ALA A 203 8.83 -11.73 -20.74
C ALA A 203 8.86 -12.88 -19.72
N TRP A 204 10.01 -13.09 -19.05
CA TRP A 204 10.15 -14.13 -18.03
C TRP A 204 9.25 -13.92 -16.81
N LEU A 205 8.79 -12.70 -16.53
CA LEU A 205 7.84 -12.39 -15.46
C LEU A 205 6.40 -12.33 -15.99
N ALA A 206 6.21 -11.69 -17.15
CA ALA A 206 4.89 -11.52 -17.76
C ALA A 206 4.25 -12.87 -18.14
N GLU A 207 5.01 -13.74 -18.81
CA GLU A 207 4.54 -15.01 -19.33
C GLU A 207 4.64 -16.17 -18.32
N ALA A 208 5.27 -15.93 -17.16
CA ALA A 208 5.49 -16.99 -16.19
C ALA A 208 4.17 -17.49 -15.58
N PRO A 209 3.93 -18.81 -15.58
CA PRO A 209 2.77 -19.38 -14.93
C PRO A 209 2.85 -19.18 -13.42
N LEU A 210 1.73 -18.80 -12.80
CA LEU A 210 1.65 -18.63 -11.36
C LEU A 210 1.46 -19.95 -10.66
N ARG A 211 2.29 -20.22 -9.66
CA ARG A 211 2.04 -21.32 -8.72
C ARG A 211 0.74 -21.05 -7.94
N PRO A 212 -0.10 -22.08 -7.71
CA PRO A 212 -1.34 -21.92 -6.96
C PRO A 212 -1.06 -21.42 -5.55
N LEU A 213 -1.97 -20.59 -5.03
CA LEU A 213 -1.98 -20.23 -3.61
C LEU A 213 -2.17 -21.52 -2.80
N VAL A 214 -1.15 -21.94 -2.06
CA VAL A 214 -1.24 -23.15 -1.24
C VAL A 214 -2.26 -22.88 -0.13
N SER A 215 -3.46 -23.43 -0.26
CA SER A 215 -4.44 -23.45 0.83
C SER A 215 -3.84 -24.25 1.98
N SER A 216 -3.46 -23.56 3.05
CA SER A 216 -3.05 -24.16 4.31
C SER A 216 -4.25 -24.74 5.07
N LEU A 217 -5.05 -25.60 4.42
CA LEU A 217 -5.97 -26.47 5.14
C LEU A 217 -5.28 -27.80 5.44
N PRO A 218 -5.09 -28.17 6.72
CA PRO A 218 -4.59 -29.50 7.04
C PRO A 218 -5.60 -30.56 6.53
N PRO A 219 -5.13 -31.73 6.06
CA PRO A 219 -6.02 -32.79 5.59
C PRO A 219 -6.96 -33.20 6.73
N ARG A 220 -8.28 -33.18 6.46
CA ARG A 220 -9.28 -33.71 7.40
C ARG A 220 -8.93 -35.17 7.70
N PRO A 221 -8.86 -35.57 9.00
CA PRO A 221 -8.59 -36.96 9.33
C PRO A 221 -9.68 -37.84 8.73
N THR A 222 -9.28 -38.79 7.89
CA THR A 222 -10.16 -39.83 7.39
C THR A 222 -10.49 -40.75 8.56
N THR A 223 -11.73 -40.71 9.03
CA THR A 223 -12.26 -41.68 9.99
C THR A 223 -12.26 -43.04 9.29
N LYS A 224 -11.20 -43.84 9.48
CA LYS A 224 -11.24 -45.26 9.15
C LYS A 224 -12.27 -45.90 10.07
N GLY A 225 -13.36 -46.39 9.48
CA GLY A 225 -14.38 -47.16 10.17
C GLY A 225 -13.76 -48.43 10.75
N THR A 226 -13.85 -48.57 12.07
CA THR A 226 -13.62 -49.83 12.77
C THR A 226 -14.82 -50.74 12.47
N THR A 227 -14.54 -51.91 11.88
CA THR A 227 -15.42 -53.09 11.96
C THR A 227 -14.96 -53.95 13.12
#